data_AF-E7QRT6-F1
#
_entry.id   AF-E7QRT6-F1
#
_cell.length_a   1.000
_cell.length_b   1.000
_cell.length_c   1.000
_cell.angle_alpha   90.00
_cell.angle_beta   90.00
_cell.angle_gamma   90.00
#
_symmetry.space_group_name_H-M   'P 1'
#
loop_
_entity.id
_entity.type
_entity.pdbx_description
1 polymer ?
#
loop_
_entity_poly.entity_id
_entity_poly.type
_entity_poly.pdbx_seq_one_letter_code
_entity_poly.pdbx_strand_id
1 'polypeptide(L)'
;MLGVIGAGLSAGIAGCSAFSKDGSPETTGERSGGEQSTTTEEGPAAPETTDTENDSKSASDEGPPEKVEPSPKAYRSVPLPSKPTENEYATMGDDDASVTAKFYGAWKCPYTHDFVLNILPTFIEEYVKPGDVAIEFRAVAYEDGEGFHGPDEPRAARAGLSVWNEDPESYWTYFGTMFQNQNSSPGWATTETLVRIAEEADVSHLSKITSQIEAKKYQSQIERTMDQVHEIPISAVPRIVVGDTVTAPTVNPKKTKAQLDAALGRGSGSDSETTTTTTTNGDDSDTTTTNTTTTTTNTTTTTGTSDTTTTTDDGSGTTTTTTTTTDSGS
;
A
#
# COMPACT_ATOMS: atom_id res chain seq x y z
N MET A 1 59.92 11.85 -11.16
CA MET A 1 60.95 11.07 -10.45
C MET A 1 60.34 10.60 -9.12
N LEU A 2 60.25 9.28 -8.94
CA LEU A 2 60.03 8.49 -7.70
C LEU A 2 58.87 8.92 -6.76
N GLY A 3 57.84 8.14 -6.41
CA GLY A 3 57.63 6.69 -6.42
C GLY A 3 57.96 6.09 -5.05
N VAL A 4 56.97 5.86 -4.16
CA VAL A 4 57.05 4.91 -3.03
C VAL A 4 55.69 4.25 -2.81
N ILE A 5 55.69 2.92 -2.91
CA ILE A 5 54.61 1.96 -2.61
C ILE A 5 54.88 1.40 -1.21
N GLY A 6 53.84 1.20 -0.40
CA GLY A 6 53.93 0.47 0.87
C GLY A 6 52.68 -0.37 1.11
N ALA A 7 52.76 -1.67 0.81
CA ALA A 7 51.78 -2.68 1.18
C ALA A 7 52.29 -3.44 2.42
N GLY A 8 51.41 -3.66 3.41
CA GLY A 8 51.69 -4.48 4.59
C GLY A 8 50.64 -5.59 4.73
N LEU A 9 51.03 -6.82 4.41
CA LEU A 9 50.33 -8.05 4.80
C LEU A 9 50.71 -8.43 6.25
N SER A 10 49.75 -8.91 7.03
CA SER A 10 50.01 -9.66 8.26
C SER A 10 49.22 -10.97 8.23
N ALA A 11 49.96 -12.07 8.25
CA ALA A 11 49.45 -13.45 8.28
C ALA A 11 49.03 -13.85 9.69
N GLY A 12 48.12 -14.83 9.76
CA GLY A 12 47.50 -15.33 10.97
C GLY A 12 48.38 -16.22 11.86
N ILE A 13 47.80 -16.63 12.98
CA ILE A 13 48.34 -17.65 13.88
C ILE A 13 47.20 -18.62 14.21
N ALA A 14 47.40 -19.88 13.83
CA ALA A 14 46.60 -21.02 14.24
C ALA A 14 46.97 -21.41 15.69
N GLY A 15 45.96 -21.68 16.51
CA GLY A 15 46.10 -22.29 17.83
C GLY A 15 45.59 -23.73 17.83
N CYS A 16 46.40 -24.65 18.37
CA CYS A 16 46.13 -26.10 18.48
C CYS A 16 45.79 -26.53 19.92
N SER A 17 45.11 -27.69 20.02
CA SER A 17 45.02 -28.67 21.16
C SER A 17 43.93 -28.40 22.22
N ALA A 18 43.15 -29.34 22.76
CA ALA A 18 43.21 -30.81 22.95
C ALA A 18 41.77 -31.41 22.96
N PHE A 19 41.42 -32.63 22.53
CA PHE A 19 41.76 -34.05 22.86
C PHE A 19 41.21 -34.62 24.20
N SER A 20 40.18 -35.48 24.10
CA SER A 20 39.82 -36.73 24.84
C SER A 20 38.37 -37.09 24.44
N LYS A 21 37.98 -38.16 23.72
CA LYS A 21 38.26 -39.61 23.64
C LYS A 21 37.53 -40.46 24.71
N ASP A 22 36.47 -41.15 24.29
CA ASP A 22 36.14 -42.58 24.49
C ASP A 22 34.73 -42.83 23.92
N GLY A 23 34.35 -43.92 23.25
CA GLY A 23 34.99 -45.16 22.86
C GLY A 23 33.97 -45.95 22.03
N SER A 24 34.41 -46.55 20.92
CA SER A 24 33.63 -47.49 20.09
C SER A 24 33.80 -48.93 20.65
N PRO A 25 33.03 -49.92 20.19
CA PRO A 25 33.46 -50.61 18.97
C PRO A 25 32.34 -51.03 18.00
N GLU A 26 32.77 -51.15 16.75
CA GLU A 26 32.10 -51.72 15.59
C GLU A 26 31.77 -53.22 15.74
N THR A 27 30.82 -53.69 14.93
CA THR A 27 30.87 -55.04 14.36
C THR A 27 30.42 -54.97 12.90
N THR A 28 31.35 -55.34 12.02
CA THR A 28 31.19 -55.66 10.61
C THR A 28 30.63 -57.07 10.45
N GLY A 29 29.80 -57.28 9.44
CA GLY A 29 29.25 -58.58 9.05
C GLY A 29 28.91 -58.61 7.57
N GLU A 30 29.88 -59.05 6.78
CA GLU A 30 29.83 -59.25 5.34
C GLU A 30 29.29 -60.67 5.03
N ARG A 31 28.32 -60.85 4.12
CA ARG A 31 28.22 -62.08 3.30
C ARG A 31 27.41 -61.92 2.02
N SER A 32 28.00 -62.51 0.98
CA SER A 32 27.67 -62.57 -0.44
C SER A 32 26.83 -63.82 -0.83
N GLY A 33 26.13 -63.72 -1.98
CA GLY A 33 25.72 -64.81 -2.89
C GLY A 33 24.35 -65.45 -2.61
N GLY A 34 23.48 -65.78 -3.56
CA GLY A 34 23.51 -65.79 -5.04
C GLY A 34 22.37 -66.71 -5.55
N GLU A 35 21.89 -66.45 -6.79
CA GLU A 35 21.23 -67.38 -7.75
C GLU A 35 19.86 -68.01 -7.39
N GLN A 36 18.92 -68.37 -8.29
CA GLN A 36 18.64 -68.20 -9.73
C GLN A 36 17.27 -68.88 -10.03
N SER A 37 16.73 -68.67 -11.25
CA SER A 37 15.80 -69.52 -12.04
C SER A 37 14.30 -69.16 -12.03
N THR A 38 13.80 -68.46 -13.07
CA THR A 38 13.39 -68.88 -14.45
C THR A 38 12.00 -69.50 -14.52
N THR A 39 11.13 -68.95 -15.38
CA THR A 39 10.51 -69.65 -16.53
C THR A 39 9.90 -68.62 -17.49
N THR A 40 10.20 -68.79 -18.78
CA THR A 40 9.64 -68.11 -19.95
C THR A 40 8.49 -68.95 -20.51
N GLU A 41 7.41 -68.34 -20.99
CA GLU A 41 6.57 -68.94 -22.02
C GLU A 41 5.98 -67.84 -22.95
N GLU A 42 5.84 -68.19 -24.23
CA GLU A 42 5.77 -67.32 -25.41
C GLU A 42 4.39 -67.41 -26.10
N GLY A 43 3.69 -66.27 -26.26
CA GLY A 43 2.66 -65.93 -27.28
C GLY A 43 1.36 -66.75 -27.39
N PRO A 44 0.33 -66.32 -28.18
CA PRO A 44 0.26 -65.16 -29.08
C PRO A 44 -1.08 -64.34 -29.08
N ALA A 45 -1.07 -63.26 -29.88
CA ALA A 45 -2.19 -62.61 -30.60
C ALA A 45 -3.13 -61.60 -29.88
N ALA A 46 -3.25 -60.43 -30.52
CA ALA A 46 -4.12 -59.30 -30.23
C ALA A 46 -5.64 -59.61 -30.44
N PRO A 47 -6.55 -58.76 -29.93
CA PRO A 47 -7.02 -57.63 -30.75
C PRO A 47 -7.22 -56.30 -29.99
N GLU A 48 -7.51 -55.27 -30.80
CA GLU A 48 -7.57 -53.83 -30.58
C GLU A 48 -8.61 -53.27 -29.59
N THR A 49 -8.39 -51.99 -29.26
CA THR A 49 -9.32 -50.95 -28.73
C THR A 49 -9.66 -51.06 -27.24
N THR A 50 -9.61 -50.02 -26.40
CA THR A 50 -9.91 -48.59 -26.59
C THR A 50 -9.11 -47.74 -25.59
N ASP A 51 -8.67 -46.56 -26.04
CA ASP A 51 -8.10 -45.50 -25.21
C ASP A 51 -8.97 -45.14 -24.00
N THR A 52 -8.33 -44.93 -22.85
CA THR A 52 -8.89 -44.09 -21.79
C THR A 52 -7.79 -43.15 -21.38
N GLU A 53 -7.73 -42.00 -22.07
CA GLU A 53 -6.93 -40.86 -21.66
C GLU A 53 -7.35 -40.43 -20.27
N ASN A 54 -6.44 -40.63 -19.33
CA ASN A 54 -6.49 -40.03 -18.00
C ASN A 54 -6.10 -38.55 -18.15
N ASP A 55 -7.08 -37.75 -18.54
CA ASP A 55 -6.93 -36.31 -18.67
C ASP A 55 -6.96 -35.68 -17.28
N SER A 56 -5.78 -35.52 -16.70
CA SER A 56 -5.53 -34.72 -15.52
C SER A 56 -5.79 -33.25 -15.89
N LYS A 57 -7.06 -32.84 -15.80
CA LYS A 57 -7.49 -31.47 -16.09
C LYS A 57 -6.85 -30.51 -15.10
N SER A 58 -5.76 -29.91 -15.57
CA SER A 58 -5.07 -28.75 -15.01
C SER A 58 -6.08 -27.65 -14.69
N ALA A 59 -6.13 -27.24 -13.42
CA ALA A 59 -6.77 -26.00 -13.02
C ALA A 59 -5.86 -24.83 -13.45
N SER A 60 -6.08 -24.32 -14.66
CA SER A 60 -5.44 -23.10 -15.19
C SER A 60 -6.30 -22.55 -16.33
N ASP A 61 -7.52 -22.12 -16.01
CA ASP A 61 -8.39 -21.43 -16.97
C ASP A 61 -9.21 -20.37 -16.23
N GLU A 62 -8.51 -19.38 -15.67
CA GLU A 62 -9.10 -18.06 -15.53
C GLU A 62 -8.25 -17.14 -16.40
N GLY A 63 -8.72 -16.92 -17.63
CA GLY A 63 -8.13 -15.95 -18.54
C GLY A 63 -8.13 -14.54 -17.92
N PRO A 64 -7.41 -13.60 -18.54
CA PRO A 64 -7.36 -12.23 -18.06
C PRO A 64 -8.77 -11.64 -17.96
N PRO A 65 -9.09 -10.81 -16.95
CA PRO A 65 -10.44 -10.26 -16.79
C PRO A 65 -10.87 -9.53 -18.06
N GLU A 66 -12.06 -9.86 -18.56
CA GLU A 66 -12.60 -9.38 -19.84
C GLU A 66 -12.88 -7.86 -19.83
N LYS A 67 -12.81 -7.21 -18.66
CA LYS A 67 -12.90 -5.75 -18.50
C LYS A 67 -12.08 -5.28 -17.29
N VAL A 68 -11.29 -4.22 -17.48
CA VAL A 68 -10.56 -3.52 -16.41
C VAL A 68 -11.46 -2.42 -15.87
N GLU A 69 -11.64 -2.36 -14.55
CA GLU A 69 -12.40 -1.31 -13.88
C GLU A 69 -11.53 -0.07 -13.66
N PRO A 70 -12.02 1.15 -13.92
CA PRO A 70 -11.20 2.35 -13.90
C PRO A 70 -10.84 2.78 -12.47
N SER A 71 -9.75 3.54 -12.33
CA SER A 71 -9.31 4.11 -11.06
C SER A 71 -10.39 4.90 -10.32
N PRO A 72 -10.44 4.82 -8.97
CA PRO A 72 -11.18 5.76 -8.14
C PRO A 72 -10.82 7.21 -8.47
N LYS A 73 -11.81 8.12 -8.38
CA LYS A 73 -11.68 9.53 -8.76
C LYS A 73 -10.60 10.28 -7.98
N ALA A 74 -10.35 9.90 -6.73
CA ALA A 74 -9.36 10.54 -5.86
C ALA A 74 -7.93 10.51 -6.46
N TYR A 75 -7.63 9.51 -7.29
CA TYR A 75 -6.31 9.35 -7.90
C TYR A 75 -6.08 10.16 -9.19
N ARG A 76 -7.14 10.72 -9.79
CA ARG A 76 -7.05 11.42 -11.09
C ARG A 76 -6.44 12.82 -11.00
N SER A 77 -6.26 13.35 -9.79
CA SER A 77 -5.78 14.71 -9.56
C SER A 77 -4.92 14.76 -8.30
N VAL A 78 -4.08 13.74 -8.13
CA VAL A 78 -3.07 13.69 -7.07
C VAL A 78 -1.93 14.61 -7.47
N PRO A 79 -1.55 15.60 -6.63
CA PRO A 79 -0.41 16.46 -6.92
C PRO A 79 0.88 15.65 -7.11
N LEU A 80 1.72 16.13 -8.02
CA LEU A 80 3.04 15.57 -8.30
C LEU A 80 4.12 16.57 -7.90
N PRO A 81 5.30 16.09 -7.48
CA PRO A 81 6.48 16.95 -7.32
C PRO A 81 6.83 17.66 -8.63
N SER A 82 7.57 18.77 -8.58
CA SER A 82 7.88 19.58 -9.78
C SER A 82 8.72 18.80 -10.80
N LYS A 83 9.45 17.78 -10.34
CA LYS A 83 10.29 16.92 -11.19
C LYS A 83 10.12 15.44 -10.80
N PRO A 84 9.02 14.80 -11.18
CA PRO A 84 8.68 13.45 -10.72
C PRO A 84 9.76 12.41 -10.99
N THR A 85 10.37 12.45 -12.18
CA THR A 85 11.38 11.46 -12.58
C THR A 85 12.76 11.68 -11.97
N GLU A 86 12.98 12.79 -11.23
CA GLU A 86 14.17 12.95 -10.37
C GLU A 86 13.98 12.25 -9.02
N ASN A 87 12.74 11.95 -8.61
CA ASN A 87 12.46 11.16 -7.42
C ASN A 87 12.62 9.67 -7.72
N GLU A 88 13.38 8.99 -6.85
CA GLU A 88 13.60 7.54 -6.99
C GLU A 88 12.26 6.79 -6.97
N TYR A 89 11.37 7.14 -6.05
CA TYR A 89 10.07 6.50 -5.86
C TYR A 89 8.93 7.41 -6.29
N ALA A 90 7.77 6.79 -6.53
CA ALA A 90 6.56 7.53 -6.83
C ALA A 90 6.09 8.33 -5.62
N THR A 91 6.00 9.65 -5.79
CA THR A 91 5.67 10.60 -4.71
C THR A 91 4.40 11.36 -5.04
N MET A 92 3.44 11.32 -4.12
CA MET A 92 2.29 12.21 -4.09
C MET A 92 2.69 13.49 -3.36
N GLY A 93 2.23 14.65 -3.80
CA GLY A 93 2.42 15.92 -3.12
C GLY A 93 3.58 16.76 -3.67
N ASP A 94 3.66 17.98 -3.16
CA ASP A 94 4.60 19.00 -3.63
C ASP A 94 6.01 18.84 -3.03
N ASP A 95 7.01 19.41 -3.69
CA ASP A 95 8.42 19.35 -3.25
C ASP A 95 8.67 20.08 -1.92
N ASP A 96 7.81 21.02 -1.55
CA ASP A 96 7.91 21.86 -0.35
C ASP A 96 7.05 21.37 0.82
N ALA A 97 6.47 20.17 0.71
CA ALA A 97 5.72 19.57 1.79
C ALA A 97 6.57 19.46 3.07
N SER A 98 5.98 19.88 4.20
CA SER A 98 6.69 19.96 5.49
C SER A 98 7.08 18.59 6.04
N VAL A 99 6.34 17.55 5.66
CA VAL A 99 6.58 16.17 6.10
C VAL A 99 6.62 15.25 4.88
N THR A 100 7.61 14.37 4.81
CA THR A 100 7.63 13.24 3.87
C THR A 100 7.31 11.95 4.60
N ALA A 101 6.21 11.30 4.22
CA ALA A 101 5.80 10.01 4.71
C ALA A 101 6.14 8.91 3.70
N LYS A 102 6.74 7.81 4.16
CA LYS A 102 7.00 6.63 3.32
C LYS A 102 5.85 5.65 3.49
N PHE A 103 5.19 5.32 2.39
CA PHE A 103 4.16 4.29 2.31
C PHE A 103 4.76 2.99 1.78
N TYR A 104 5.01 2.04 2.67
CA TYR A 104 5.38 0.67 2.28
C TYR A 104 4.12 -0.17 2.05
N GLY A 105 3.97 -0.70 0.85
CA GLY A 105 2.83 -1.53 0.44
C GLY A 105 3.23 -2.61 -0.55
N ALA A 106 2.37 -3.61 -0.75
CA ALA A 106 2.58 -4.65 -1.75
C ALA A 106 1.38 -4.70 -2.71
N TRP A 107 1.67 -4.85 -4.00
CA TRP A 107 0.71 -4.70 -5.09
C TRP A 107 -0.37 -5.78 -5.11
N LYS A 108 -0.10 -6.98 -4.56
CA LYS A 108 -1.07 -8.07 -4.43
C LYS A 108 -1.61 -8.27 -3.01
N CYS A 109 -1.21 -7.43 -2.05
CA CYS A 109 -1.66 -7.54 -0.67
C CYS A 109 -3.09 -7.00 -0.49
N PRO A 110 -4.03 -7.78 0.07
CA PRO A 110 -5.41 -7.34 0.30
C PRO A 110 -5.50 -6.20 1.32
N TYR A 111 -4.66 -6.17 2.35
CA TYR A 111 -4.63 -5.05 3.31
C TYR A 111 -4.13 -3.75 2.66
N THR A 112 -3.22 -3.85 1.68
CA THR A 112 -2.75 -2.69 0.92
C THR A 112 -3.87 -2.20 0.00
N HIS A 113 -4.60 -3.10 -0.65
CA HIS A 113 -5.82 -2.77 -1.39
C HIS A 113 -6.82 -2.00 -0.54
N ASP A 114 -7.15 -2.50 0.65
CA ASP A 114 -8.14 -1.87 1.52
C ASP A 114 -7.72 -0.46 1.94
N PHE A 115 -6.43 -0.26 2.23
CA PHE A 115 -5.91 1.07 2.51
C PHE A 115 -6.01 1.98 1.28
N VAL A 116 -5.54 1.52 0.12
CA VAL A 116 -5.51 2.30 -1.12
C VAL A 116 -6.91 2.70 -1.58
N LEU A 117 -7.88 1.80 -1.53
CA LEU A 117 -9.22 2.11 -2.05
C LEU A 117 -10.09 2.87 -1.04
N ASN A 118 -9.96 2.58 0.27
CA ASN A 118 -10.93 3.04 1.25
C ASN A 118 -10.41 4.11 2.22
N ILE A 119 -9.09 4.28 2.36
CA ILE A 119 -8.50 5.12 3.42
C ILE A 119 -7.57 6.18 2.82
N LEU A 120 -6.62 5.80 1.98
CA LEU A 120 -5.66 6.71 1.34
C LEU A 120 -6.32 7.90 0.62
N PRO A 121 -7.51 7.79 -0.01
CA PRO A 121 -8.21 8.96 -0.55
C PRO A 121 -8.44 10.07 0.48
N THR A 122 -8.82 9.74 1.71
CA THR A 122 -8.97 10.74 2.78
C THR A 122 -7.64 11.40 3.13
N PHE A 123 -6.55 10.63 3.14
CA PHE A 123 -5.21 11.16 3.41
C PHE A 123 -4.72 12.08 2.29
N ILE A 124 -5.05 11.76 1.04
CA ILE A 124 -4.77 12.61 -0.12
C ILE A 124 -5.47 13.97 0.04
N GLU A 125 -6.77 13.97 0.36
CA GLU A 125 -7.53 15.22 0.50
C GLU A 125 -7.08 16.05 1.72
N GLU A 126 -6.79 15.41 2.85
CA GLU A 126 -6.49 16.12 4.11
C GLU A 126 -5.04 16.57 4.24
N TYR A 127 -4.09 15.90 3.58
CA TYR A 127 -2.65 16.13 3.80
C TYR A 127 -1.86 16.39 2.53
N VAL A 128 -2.14 15.65 1.44
CA VAL A 128 -1.36 15.78 0.20
C VAL A 128 -1.79 17.01 -0.58
N LYS A 129 -3.08 17.16 -0.87
CA LYS A 129 -3.61 18.29 -1.66
C LYS A 129 -3.39 19.67 -1.02
N PRO A 130 -3.43 19.81 0.32
CA PRO A 130 -3.04 21.07 0.95
C PRO A 130 -1.55 21.40 0.90
N GLY A 131 -0.69 20.46 0.45
CA GLY A 131 0.76 20.62 0.44
C GLY A 131 1.44 20.35 1.79
N ASP A 132 0.73 19.72 2.75
CA ASP A 132 1.30 19.48 4.09
C ASP A 132 2.26 18.28 4.10
N VAL A 133 1.86 17.20 3.42
CA VAL A 133 2.57 15.91 3.44
C VAL A 133 2.79 15.39 2.02
N ALA A 134 4.05 15.07 1.71
CA ALA A 134 4.39 14.25 0.55
C ALA A 134 4.36 12.76 0.95
N ILE A 135 3.71 11.91 0.15
CA ILE A 135 3.64 10.46 0.39
C ILE A 135 4.41 9.72 -0.69
N GLU A 136 5.47 9.01 -0.30
CA GLU A 136 6.33 8.24 -1.20
C GLU A 136 5.99 6.74 -1.13
N PHE A 137 5.51 6.16 -2.23
CA PHE A 137 5.17 4.74 -2.29
C PHE A 137 6.40 3.86 -2.55
N ARG A 138 6.58 2.84 -1.71
CA ARG A 138 7.68 1.87 -1.76
C ARG A 138 7.12 0.45 -1.78
N ALA A 139 7.33 -0.24 -2.89
CA ALA A 139 6.80 -1.59 -3.09
C ALA A 139 7.61 -2.65 -2.33
N VAL A 140 6.98 -3.32 -1.37
CA VAL A 140 7.53 -4.49 -0.67
C VAL A 140 7.26 -5.72 -1.52
N ALA A 141 8.28 -6.17 -2.24
CA ALA A 141 8.11 -7.20 -3.26
C ALA A 141 8.50 -8.61 -2.81
N TYR A 142 9.34 -8.72 -1.79
CA TYR A 142 9.94 -9.98 -1.37
C TYR A 142 9.73 -10.25 0.13
N GLU A 143 9.68 -11.52 0.51
CA GLU A 143 9.76 -12.02 1.88
C GLU A 143 10.63 -13.28 1.85
N ASP A 144 11.68 -13.32 2.66
CA ASP A 144 12.63 -14.45 2.74
C ASP A 144 13.20 -14.92 1.39
N GLY A 145 13.38 -13.99 0.45
CA GLY A 145 13.92 -14.27 -0.90
C GLY A 145 12.89 -14.75 -1.92
N GLU A 146 11.64 -14.96 -1.51
CA GLU A 146 10.52 -15.27 -2.39
C GLU A 146 9.63 -14.04 -2.62
N GLY A 147 8.79 -14.08 -3.65
CA GLY A 147 7.83 -13.00 -3.89
C GLY A 147 6.76 -12.98 -2.79
N PHE A 148 6.63 -11.86 -2.08
CA PHE A 148 5.87 -11.77 -0.83
C PHE A 148 4.42 -12.27 -0.94
N HIS A 149 3.68 -11.77 -1.94
CA HIS A 149 2.32 -12.23 -2.25
C HIS A 149 2.29 -13.05 -3.56
N GLY A 150 3.27 -13.94 -3.70
CA GLY A 150 3.44 -14.82 -4.84
C GLY A 150 4.56 -14.40 -5.79
N PRO A 151 4.97 -15.30 -6.70
CA PRO A 151 6.16 -15.13 -7.54
C PRO A 151 6.07 -13.96 -8.53
N ASP A 152 4.87 -13.46 -8.78
CA ASP A 152 4.56 -12.34 -9.67
C ASP A 152 4.50 -10.97 -8.97
N GLU A 153 4.55 -10.90 -7.63
CA GLU A 153 4.60 -9.64 -6.87
C GLU A 153 5.79 -8.74 -7.30
N PRO A 154 7.03 -9.24 -7.43
CA PRO A 154 8.12 -8.41 -7.96
C PRO A 154 7.90 -7.91 -9.38
N ARG A 155 7.10 -8.60 -10.20
CA ARG A 155 6.76 -8.11 -11.56
C ARG A 155 5.83 -6.90 -11.46
N ALA A 156 4.82 -6.95 -10.59
CA ALA A 156 3.94 -5.82 -10.32
C ALA A 156 4.72 -4.61 -9.78
N ALA A 157 5.65 -4.83 -8.84
CA ALA A 157 6.53 -3.77 -8.33
C ALA A 157 7.35 -3.09 -9.45
N ARG A 158 7.92 -3.87 -10.37
CA ARG A 158 8.64 -3.32 -11.53
C ARG A 158 7.73 -2.58 -12.51
N ALA A 159 6.48 -3.02 -12.69
CA ALA A 159 5.52 -2.32 -13.54
C ALA A 159 5.19 -0.94 -12.98
N GLY A 160 4.90 -0.83 -11.67
CA GLY A 160 4.73 0.46 -11.00
C GLY A 160 5.91 1.40 -11.21
N LEU A 161 7.13 0.94 -10.94
CA LEU A 161 8.33 1.75 -11.17
C LEU A 161 8.55 2.13 -12.63
N SER A 162 8.17 1.25 -13.58
CA SER A 162 8.24 1.56 -15.00
C SER A 162 7.24 2.65 -15.39
N VAL A 163 6.00 2.59 -14.91
CA VAL A 163 5.00 3.63 -15.17
C VAL A 163 5.45 4.96 -14.57
N TRP A 164 5.92 4.99 -13.32
CA TRP A 164 6.39 6.23 -12.68
C TRP A 164 7.48 6.94 -13.49
N ASN A 165 8.45 6.18 -13.99
CA ASN A 165 9.59 6.73 -14.70
C ASN A 165 9.30 7.08 -16.17
N GLU A 166 8.24 6.54 -16.76
CA GLU A 166 7.88 6.77 -18.16
C GLU A 166 6.73 7.77 -18.33
N ASP A 167 5.75 7.74 -17.42
CA ASP A 167 4.57 8.59 -17.45
C ASP A 167 4.07 8.90 -16.01
N PRO A 168 4.76 9.80 -15.28
CA PRO A 168 4.39 10.15 -13.91
C PRO A 168 3.01 10.81 -13.81
N GLU A 169 2.55 11.51 -14.86
CA GLU A 169 1.24 12.16 -14.92
C GLU A 169 0.09 11.15 -14.80
N SER A 170 0.25 9.99 -15.43
CA SER A 170 -0.75 8.90 -15.40
C SER A 170 -0.54 7.92 -14.24
N TYR A 171 0.58 8.03 -13.50
CA TYR A 171 0.98 7.03 -12.52
C TYR A 171 -0.06 6.80 -11.42
N TRP A 172 -0.63 7.86 -10.84
CA TRP A 172 -1.59 7.69 -9.73
C TRP A 172 -2.91 7.11 -10.22
N THR A 173 -3.35 7.44 -11.43
CA THR A 173 -4.46 6.75 -12.09
C THR A 173 -4.13 5.27 -12.29
N TYR A 174 -2.94 4.93 -12.80
CA TYR A 174 -2.50 3.54 -12.91
C TYR A 174 -2.49 2.83 -11.55
N PHE A 175 -1.96 3.49 -10.51
CA PHE A 175 -1.91 2.98 -9.15
C PHE A 175 -3.30 2.61 -8.63
N GLY A 176 -4.26 3.53 -8.76
CA GLY A 176 -5.66 3.29 -8.40
C GLY A 176 -6.31 2.18 -9.23
N THR A 177 -6.10 2.15 -10.55
CA THR A 177 -6.63 1.10 -11.44
C THR A 177 -6.04 -0.28 -11.08
N MET A 178 -4.74 -0.36 -10.77
CA MET A 178 -4.10 -1.61 -10.34
C MET A 178 -4.76 -2.19 -9.10
N PHE A 179 -4.98 -1.37 -8.07
CA PHE A 179 -5.63 -1.82 -6.85
C PHE A 179 -7.13 -2.09 -7.04
N GLN A 180 -7.82 -1.33 -7.89
CA GLN A 180 -9.23 -1.56 -8.22
C GLN A 180 -9.47 -2.94 -8.87
N ASN A 181 -8.45 -3.46 -9.56
CA ASN A 181 -8.49 -4.75 -10.27
C ASN A 181 -7.60 -5.81 -9.61
N GLN A 182 -7.13 -5.56 -8.38
CA GLN A 182 -6.19 -6.45 -7.70
C GLN A 182 -6.75 -7.88 -7.62
N ASN A 183 -5.89 -8.86 -7.88
CA ASN A 183 -6.20 -10.25 -7.63
C ASN A 183 -4.98 -10.95 -6.98
N SER A 184 -5.25 -11.72 -5.91
CA SER A 184 -4.21 -12.39 -5.14
C SER A 184 -3.76 -13.73 -5.76
N SER A 185 -4.45 -14.24 -6.78
CA SER A 185 -4.10 -15.50 -7.44
C SER A 185 -2.65 -15.48 -7.98
N PRO A 186 -1.86 -16.55 -7.77
CA PRO A 186 -0.54 -16.66 -8.35
C PRO A 186 -0.59 -16.52 -9.88
N GLY A 187 0.34 -15.75 -10.44
CA GLY A 187 0.43 -15.57 -11.89
C GLY A 187 -0.55 -14.56 -12.50
N TRP A 188 -1.44 -13.96 -11.71
CA TRP A 188 -2.33 -12.89 -12.20
C TRP A 188 -1.57 -11.68 -12.75
N ALA A 189 -0.51 -11.24 -12.05
CA ALA A 189 0.27 -10.07 -12.43
C ALA A 189 1.28 -10.40 -13.55
N THR A 190 0.78 -10.91 -14.69
CA THR A 190 1.55 -11.06 -15.94
C THR A 190 1.90 -9.70 -16.54
N THR A 191 2.94 -9.63 -17.38
CA THR A 191 3.28 -8.39 -18.10
C THR A 191 2.09 -7.89 -18.91
N GLU A 192 1.38 -8.78 -19.60
CA GLU A 192 0.19 -8.44 -20.39
C GLU A 192 -0.91 -7.81 -19.53
N THR A 193 -1.23 -8.40 -18.37
CA THR A 193 -2.25 -7.85 -17.48
C THR A 193 -1.85 -6.49 -16.92
N LEU A 194 -0.58 -6.34 -16.51
CA LEU A 194 -0.06 -5.07 -16.00
C LEU A 194 -0.07 -3.97 -17.07
N VAL A 195 0.21 -4.30 -18.32
CA VAL A 195 0.17 -3.35 -19.46
C VAL A 195 -1.26 -3.02 -19.86
N ARG A 196 -2.19 -3.97 -19.82
CA ARG A 196 -3.62 -3.71 -20.07
C ARG A 196 -4.22 -2.77 -19.01
N ILE A 197 -3.81 -2.91 -17.76
CA ILE A 197 -4.19 -1.97 -16.69
C ILE A 197 -3.59 -0.58 -16.94
N ALA A 198 -2.35 -0.51 -17.44
CA ALA A 198 -1.73 0.75 -17.84
C ALA A 198 -2.46 1.41 -19.01
N GLU A 199 -2.89 0.63 -20.00
CA GLU A 199 -3.71 1.11 -21.12
C GLU A 199 -5.05 1.71 -20.65
N GLU A 200 -5.78 1.03 -19.75
CA GLU A 200 -7.02 1.56 -19.15
C GLU A 200 -6.79 2.84 -18.33
N ALA A 201 -5.58 3.01 -17.79
CA ALA A 201 -5.19 4.20 -17.04
C ALA A 201 -4.63 5.33 -17.92
N ASP A 202 -4.78 5.23 -19.25
CA ASP A 202 -4.27 6.18 -20.25
C ASP A 202 -2.74 6.38 -20.21
N VAL A 203 -1.99 5.39 -19.71
CA VAL A 203 -0.53 5.46 -19.61
C VAL A 203 0.12 5.45 -20.99
N SER A 204 1.02 6.40 -21.20
CA SER A 204 1.83 6.51 -22.42
C SER A 204 2.99 5.51 -22.44
N HIS A 205 3.62 5.33 -23.62
CA HIS A 205 4.86 4.55 -23.77
C HIS A 205 4.77 3.06 -23.39
N LEU A 206 3.59 2.43 -23.54
CA LEU A 206 3.33 1.03 -23.17
C LEU A 206 4.38 0.03 -23.68
N SER A 207 4.84 0.13 -24.93
CA SER A 207 5.88 -0.77 -25.47
C SER A 207 7.21 -0.68 -24.71
N LYS A 208 7.60 0.52 -24.28
CA LYS A 208 8.80 0.73 -23.47
C LYS A 208 8.59 0.19 -22.05
N ILE A 209 7.42 0.40 -21.46
CA ILE A 209 7.04 -0.18 -20.16
C ILE A 209 7.10 -1.71 -20.19
N THR A 210 6.50 -2.36 -21.21
CA THR A 210 6.58 -3.82 -21.42
C THR A 210 8.04 -4.29 -21.40
N SER A 211 8.89 -3.64 -22.19
CA SER A 211 10.31 -3.99 -22.28
C SER A 211 11.03 -3.83 -20.93
N GLN A 212 10.69 -2.82 -20.13
CA GLN A 212 11.30 -2.58 -18.82
C GLN A 212 10.89 -3.61 -17.77
N ILE A 213 9.63 -4.05 -17.80
CA ILE A 213 9.10 -5.11 -16.94
C ILE A 213 9.85 -6.43 -17.23
N GLU A 214 9.96 -6.78 -18.51
CA GLU A 214 10.60 -8.03 -18.98
C GLU A 214 12.12 -8.03 -18.73
N ALA A 215 12.79 -6.90 -18.99
CA ALA A 215 14.21 -6.72 -18.72
C ALA A 215 14.55 -6.58 -17.22
N LYS A 216 13.54 -6.59 -16.35
CA LYS A 216 13.66 -6.39 -14.90
C LYS A 216 14.39 -5.09 -14.52
N LYS A 217 14.19 -4.01 -15.28
CA LYS A 217 14.98 -2.76 -15.20
C LYS A 217 15.15 -2.21 -13.78
N TYR A 218 14.08 -2.23 -12.98
CA TYR A 218 14.05 -1.64 -11.63
C TYR A 218 14.29 -2.64 -10.49
N GLN A 219 14.85 -3.82 -10.78
CA GLN A 219 15.12 -4.84 -9.76
C GLN A 219 16.02 -4.32 -8.63
N SER A 220 17.07 -3.55 -8.95
CA SER A 220 17.99 -3.00 -7.94
C SER A 220 17.32 -1.98 -7.01
N GLN A 221 16.32 -1.25 -7.50
CA GLN A 221 15.54 -0.33 -6.68
C GLN A 221 14.60 -1.05 -5.72
N ILE A 222 14.03 -2.17 -6.16
CA ILE A 222 13.23 -3.03 -5.29
C ILE A 222 14.11 -3.63 -4.19
N GLU A 223 15.32 -4.09 -4.53
CA GLU A 223 16.30 -4.59 -3.53
C GLU A 223 16.63 -3.52 -2.49
N ARG A 224 16.87 -2.26 -2.91
CA ARG A 224 17.06 -1.14 -1.96
C ARG A 224 15.86 -0.90 -1.06
N THR A 225 14.64 -1.07 -1.56
CA THR A 225 13.43 -1.01 -0.73
C THR A 225 13.44 -2.12 0.30
N MET A 226 13.82 -3.34 -0.08
CA MET A 226 13.88 -4.49 0.83
C MET A 226 14.97 -4.34 1.89
N ASP A 227 16.14 -3.79 1.54
CA ASP A 227 17.19 -3.47 2.50
C ASP A 227 16.66 -2.55 3.61
N GLN A 228 15.90 -1.52 3.21
CA GLN A 228 15.29 -0.58 4.16
C GLN A 228 14.19 -1.22 4.99
N VAL A 229 13.38 -2.11 4.41
CA VAL A 229 12.33 -2.86 5.14
C VAL A 229 12.94 -3.70 6.27
N HIS A 230 14.12 -4.28 6.07
CA HIS A 230 14.80 -5.06 7.12
C HIS A 230 15.38 -4.21 8.26
N GLU A 231 15.61 -2.91 8.03
CA GLU A 231 16.14 -1.99 9.04
C GLU A 231 15.06 -1.35 9.92
N ILE A 232 13.79 -1.41 9.50
CA ILE A 232 12.65 -0.80 10.18
C ILE A 232 11.73 -1.88 10.75
N PRO A 233 11.00 -1.62 11.86
CA PRO A 233 10.13 -2.62 12.51
C PRO A 233 8.83 -2.84 11.73
N ILE A 234 8.93 -3.27 10.47
CA ILE A 234 7.82 -3.62 9.60
C ILE A 234 7.75 -5.13 9.49
N SER A 235 6.71 -5.72 10.09
CA SER A 235 6.42 -7.15 9.98
C SER A 235 5.23 -7.47 9.06
N ALA A 236 4.61 -6.44 8.48
CA ALA A 236 3.49 -6.57 7.55
C ALA A 236 3.23 -5.23 6.85
N VAL A 237 2.55 -5.28 5.70
CA VAL A 237 2.10 -4.11 4.93
C VAL A 237 0.58 -3.94 5.03
N PRO A 238 0.03 -2.74 4.74
CA PRO A 238 0.73 -1.49 4.49
C PRO A 238 1.28 -0.85 5.77
N ARG A 239 2.28 0.01 5.62
CA ARG A 239 2.83 0.85 6.70
C ARG A 239 3.06 2.28 6.22
N ILE A 240 2.83 3.24 7.11
CA ILE A 240 3.21 4.64 6.95
C ILE A 240 4.34 4.93 7.94
N VAL A 241 5.45 5.44 7.44
CA VAL A 241 6.64 5.74 8.22
C VAL A 241 6.97 7.22 8.11
N VAL A 242 7.12 7.89 9.26
CA VAL A 242 7.58 9.28 9.37
C VAL A 242 8.63 9.35 10.48
N GLY A 243 9.88 9.67 10.12
CA GLY A 243 11.02 9.51 11.02
C GLY A 243 11.10 8.06 11.53
N ASP A 244 11.15 7.89 12.85
CA ASP A 244 11.16 6.59 13.52
C ASP A 244 9.76 6.04 13.82
N THR A 245 8.70 6.78 13.49
CA THR A 245 7.33 6.38 13.81
C THR A 245 6.73 5.55 12.69
N VAL A 246 6.20 4.38 13.04
CA VAL A 246 5.59 3.42 12.11
C VAL A 246 4.15 3.13 12.53
N THR A 247 3.20 3.26 11.60
CA THR A 247 1.79 2.89 11.81
C THR A 247 1.26 1.98 10.70
N ALA A 248 0.20 1.24 11.03
CA ALA A 248 -0.52 0.35 10.12
C ALA A 248 -1.85 1.01 9.73
N PRO A 249 -1.95 1.69 8.57
CA PRO A 249 -3.08 2.55 8.28
C PRO A 249 -4.40 1.78 8.03
N THR A 250 -4.35 0.55 7.52
CA THR A 250 -5.55 -0.29 7.39
C THR A 250 -6.12 -0.71 8.75
N VAL A 251 -5.22 -0.99 9.71
CA VAL A 251 -5.60 -1.50 11.04
C VAL A 251 -6.02 -0.37 11.98
N ASN A 252 -5.30 0.74 11.95
CA ASN A 252 -5.56 1.88 12.81
C ASN A 252 -5.33 3.21 12.06
N PRO A 253 -6.29 3.62 11.20
CA PRO A 253 -6.17 4.86 10.44
C PRO A 253 -6.10 6.10 11.34
N LYS A 254 -6.79 6.09 12.49
CA LYS A 254 -6.73 7.19 13.48
C LYS A 254 -5.32 7.41 14.02
N LYS A 255 -4.59 6.33 14.33
CA LYS A 255 -3.20 6.42 14.80
C LYS A 255 -2.28 6.94 13.71
N THR A 256 -2.48 6.53 12.45
CA THR A 256 -1.73 7.09 11.32
C THR A 256 -2.01 8.58 11.14
N LYS A 257 -3.28 9.00 11.24
CA LYS A 257 -3.67 10.41 11.20
C LYS A 257 -2.94 11.22 12.30
N ALA A 258 -3.01 10.73 13.54
CA ALA A 258 -2.32 11.35 14.67
C ALA A 258 -0.80 11.41 14.50
N GLN A 259 -0.17 10.42 13.85
CA GLN A 259 1.25 10.46 13.50
C GLN A 259 1.56 11.61 12.52
N LEU A 260 0.75 11.78 11.47
CA LEU A 260 0.95 12.86 10.49
C LEU A 260 0.71 14.23 11.13
N ASP A 261 -0.35 14.38 11.92
CA ASP A 261 -0.64 15.61 12.64
C ASP A 261 0.50 15.99 13.59
N ALA A 262 1.00 15.03 14.38
CA ALA A 262 2.13 15.25 15.27
C ALA A 262 3.40 15.66 14.51
N ALA A 263 3.68 15.04 13.36
CA ALA A 263 4.83 15.40 12.52
C ALA A 263 4.72 16.82 11.94
N LEU A 264 3.49 17.29 11.67
CA LEU A 264 3.19 18.66 11.25
C LEU A 264 3.16 19.66 12.42
N GLY A 265 3.37 19.23 13.66
CA GLY A 265 3.20 20.07 14.84
C GLY A 265 1.75 20.46 15.11
N ARG A 266 0.79 19.83 14.43
CA ARG A 266 -0.65 19.91 14.73
C ARG A 266 -0.83 19.04 15.97
N GLY A 267 -0.90 19.67 17.15
CA GLY A 267 -1.08 18.94 18.41
C GLY A 267 -2.21 17.93 18.26
N SER A 268 -2.03 16.72 18.83
CA SER A 268 -3.00 15.63 18.73
C SER A 268 -4.37 16.16 19.13
N GLY A 269 -5.23 16.41 18.13
CA GLY A 269 -6.55 16.94 18.34
C GLY A 269 -7.29 15.99 19.25
N SER A 270 -7.48 16.40 20.50
CA SER A 270 -8.55 15.89 21.35
C SER A 270 -9.81 15.85 20.48
N ASP A 271 -10.46 14.69 20.41
CA ASP A 271 -11.78 14.54 19.80
C ASP A 271 -12.66 15.72 20.23
N SER A 272 -12.83 16.71 19.36
CA SER A 272 -13.78 17.80 19.60
C SER A 272 -15.13 17.26 19.18
N GLU A 273 -15.77 16.55 20.11
CA GLU A 273 -17.16 16.17 20.00
C GLU A 273 -18.02 17.44 20.10
N THR A 274 -18.45 17.96 18.96
CA THR A 274 -19.42 19.06 18.91
C THR A 274 -20.80 18.50 19.25
N THR A 275 -21.21 18.59 20.51
CA THR A 275 -22.58 18.26 20.93
C THR A 275 -23.48 19.49 20.78
N THR A 276 -24.28 19.55 19.71
CA THR A 276 -25.35 20.54 19.58
C THR A 276 -26.55 20.11 20.43
N THR A 277 -26.83 20.82 21.52
CA THR A 277 -28.04 20.60 22.33
C THR A 277 -29.04 21.73 22.08
N THR A 278 -30.13 21.44 21.38
CA THR A 278 -31.25 22.37 21.20
C THR A 278 -32.20 22.24 22.38
N THR A 279 -32.41 23.32 23.14
CA THR A 279 -33.43 23.38 24.21
C THR A 279 -34.52 24.35 23.79
N THR A 280 -35.76 23.86 23.64
CA THR A 280 -36.94 24.71 23.38
C THR A 280 -37.66 24.95 24.70
N ASN A 281 -37.59 26.18 25.22
CA ASN A 281 -38.41 26.58 26.36
C ASN A 281 -39.71 27.17 25.82
N GLY A 282 -40.81 26.43 25.96
CA GLY A 282 -42.14 26.92 25.65
C GLY A 282 -42.68 27.73 26.82
N ASP A 283 -42.70 29.04 26.67
CA ASP A 283 -43.69 29.89 27.33
C ASP A 283 -44.20 30.91 26.31
N ASP A 284 -45.48 31.24 26.44
CA ASP A 284 -46.40 31.78 25.45
C ASP A 284 -45.94 33.13 24.81
N SER A 285 -45.00 33.08 23.87
CA SER A 285 -44.76 34.09 22.81
C SER A 285 -43.70 33.59 21.82
N ASP A 286 -43.92 33.86 20.54
CA ASP A 286 -43.24 33.35 19.33
C ASP A 286 -41.72 33.64 19.26
N THR A 287 -40.95 33.12 20.21
CA THR A 287 -39.49 33.29 20.31
C THR A 287 -38.79 31.96 20.54
N THR A 288 -38.01 31.52 19.54
CA THR A 288 -37.13 30.34 19.66
C THR A 288 -35.70 30.83 19.92
N THR A 289 -35.13 30.49 21.07
CA THR A 289 -33.71 30.76 21.36
C THR A 289 -32.89 29.50 21.11
N THR A 290 -31.99 29.54 20.13
CA THR A 290 -31.04 28.45 19.86
C THR A 290 -29.70 28.77 20.51
N ASN A 291 -29.34 28.06 21.59
CA ASN A 291 -28.02 28.19 22.19
C ASN A 291 -27.09 27.10 21.65
N THR A 292 -26.00 27.49 21.00
CA THR A 292 -24.93 26.56 20.61
C THR A 292 -23.83 26.62 21.65
N THR A 293 -23.59 25.52 22.35
CA THR A 293 -22.50 25.43 23.34
C THR A 293 -21.38 24.57 22.79
N THR A 294 -20.21 25.17 22.56
CA THR A 294 -19.01 24.45 22.17
C THR A 294 -18.13 24.25 23.40
N THR A 295 -17.92 23.01 23.81
CA THR A 295 -17.04 22.68 24.93
C THR A 295 -15.72 22.13 24.40
N THR A 296 -14.63 22.89 24.58
CA THR A 296 -13.27 22.39 24.35
C THR A 296 -12.59 22.24 25.69
N THR A 297 -12.00 21.08 25.97
CA THR A 297 -11.37 20.79 27.26
C THR A 297 -10.32 21.86 27.58
N ASN A 298 -10.57 22.62 28.66
CA ASN A 298 -9.87 23.79 29.22
C ASN A 298 -10.30 25.21 28.81
N THR A 299 -11.28 25.39 27.92
CA THR A 299 -11.94 26.70 27.73
C THR A 299 -13.40 26.51 27.34
N THR A 300 -14.34 26.94 28.19
CA THR A 300 -15.75 27.07 27.81
C THR A 300 -15.95 28.41 27.11
N THR A 301 -16.21 28.39 25.80
CA THR A 301 -16.66 29.58 25.07
C THR A 301 -18.12 29.40 24.73
N THR A 302 -18.99 30.16 25.40
CA THR A 302 -20.41 30.21 25.07
C THR A 302 -20.63 31.37 24.09
N THR A 303 -20.77 31.06 22.81
CA THR A 303 -21.23 32.04 21.82
C THR A 303 -22.75 32.02 21.76
N GLY A 304 -23.39 33.03 22.34
CA GLY A 304 -24.83 33.19 22.25
C GLY A 304 -25.22 33.91 20.97
N THR A 305 -25.63 33.17 19.94
CA THR A 305 -26.34 33.77 18.80
C THR A 305 -27.83 33.76 19.13
N SER A 306 -28.40 34.94 19.33
CA SER A 306 -29.85 35.09 19.38
C SER A 306 -30.35 35.41 17.98
N ASP A 307 -30.89 34.41 17.30
CA ASP A 307 -31.69 34.63 16.09
C ASP A 307 -33.12 34.92 16.50
N THR A 308 -33.62 36.11 16.15
CA THR A 308 -35.03 36.44 16.30
C THR A 308 -35.69 36.32 14.94
N THR A 309 -36.54 35.31 14.76
CA THR A 309 -37.39 35.19 13.58
C THR A 309 -38.71 35.90 13.87
N THR A 310 -39.02 36.95 13.13
CA THR A 310 -40.34 37.59 13.20
C THR A 310 -41.12 37.25 11.94
N THR A 311 -42.29 36.66 12.11
CA THR A 311 -43.21 36.36 11.01
C THR A 311 -44.36 37.35 11.07
N THR A 312 -44.48 38.20 10.05
CA THR A 312 -45.61 39.11 9.91
C THR A 312 -46.51 38.66 8.77
N ASP A 313 -47.79 38.47 9.08
CA ASP A 313 -48.87 38.25 8.12
C ASP A 313 -49.57 39.59 7.90
N ASP A 314 -49.52 40.11 6.67
CA ASP A 314 -50.13 41.40 6.32
C ASP A 314 -51.62 41.28 5.94
N GLY A 315 -52.21 40.09 6.07
CA GLY A 315 -53.61 39.82 5.74
C GLY A 315 -53.88 39.77 4.23
N SER A 316 -52.84 39.85 3.38
CA SER A 316 -52.90 39.66 1.92
C SER A 316 -52.62 38.20 1.51
N GLY A 317 -52.32 37.32 2.47
CA GLY A 317 -51.97 35.92 2.22
C GLY A 317 -50.53 35.71 1.75
N THR A 318 -49.64 36.70 1.93
CA THR A 318 -48.21 36.57 1.66
C THR A 318 -47.43 36.69 2.97
N THR A 319 -46.69 35.64 3.33
CA THR A 319 -45.89 35.64 4.56
C THR A 319 -44.46 36.07 4.25
N THR A 320 -43.95 37.08 4.98
CA THR A 320 -42.55 37.51 4.87
C THR A 320 -41.80 37.12 6.13
N THR A 321 -40.76 36.31 6.00
CA THR A 321 -39.90 35.90 7.12
C THR A 321 -38.62 36.72 7.08
N THR A 322 -38.39 37.52 8.12
CA THR A 322 -37.12 38.24 8.30
C THR A 322 -36.36 37.63 9.46
N THR A 323 -35.13 37.18 9.21
CA THR A 323 -34.23 36.68 10.25
C THR A 323 -33.18 37.74 10.50
N THR A 324 -33.09 38.20 11.75
CA THR A 324 -32.05 39.13 12.18
C THR A 324 -31.11 38.40 13.12
N THR A 325 -29.84 38.29 12.72
CA THR A 325 -28.79 37.70 13.53
C THR A 325 -28.01 38.81 14.22
N THR A 326 -28.00 38.80 15.55
CA THR A 326 -27.19 39.72 16.37
C THR A 326 -26.05 38.95 17.00
N ASP A 327 -24.82 39.26 16.59
CA ASP A 327 -23.59 38.76 17.19
C ASP A 327 -23.18 39.66 18.36
N SER A 328 -23.22 39.11 19.58
CA SER A 328 -22.79 39.81 20.78
C SER A 328 -21.44 39.27 21.22
N GLY A 329 -20.37 39.70 20.55
CA GLY A 329 -19.01 39.35 20.92
C GLY A 329 -18.61 39.90 22.29
N SER A 330 -18.01 39.06 23.14
CA SER A 330 -17.12 39.45 24.24
C SER A 330 -15.70 39.03 23.93
#